data_AF-A0A849G5G0-F1
#
_entry.id   AF-A0A849G5G0-F1
#
_cell.length_a   1.000
_cell.length_b   1.000
_cell.length_c   1.000
_cell.angle_alpha   90.00
_cell.angle_beta   90.00
_cell.angle_gamma   90.00
#
_symmetry.space_group_name_H-M   'P 1'
#
loop_
_entity.id
_entity.type
_entity.pdbx_description
1 polymer ?
#
loop_
_entity_poly.entity_id
_entity_poly.type
_entity_poly.pdbx_seq_one_letter_code
_entity_poly.pdbx_strand_id
1 'polypeptide(L)'
;AYFTPMMFALSVVAVIYTSLVALAQEDMKKLIAYSSVAHMGFVTAGIFAVNQQGLDGAIFQMISHGFISGALFLCVGVIYDRMHTREIDAYGGLVNRMPAYAAVFMLFTMANVGLPGTSGFVGEFLTLMGMFQANTWVAAVAATGVILSAAYALWLYRRVVMGDLIKESLKSITDMTSRERAIFAPLVVMTILLGVYPSLVTDIIGPSVSALLGSYDTAVADFRATAQVAANGGH
;
A
#
# COMPACT_ATOMS: atom_id res chain seq x y z
N ALA A 1 3.13 -22.08 -11.40
CA ALA A 1 1.92 -22.27 -12.24
C ALA A 1 0.74 -22.87 -11.47
N TYR A 2 0.87 -24.02 -10.80
CA TYR A 2 -0.27 -24.69 -10.12
C TYR A 2 -0.99 -23.80 -9.08
N PHE A 3 -0.24 -23.11 -8.23
CA PHE A 3 -0.80 -22.24 -7.18
C PHE A 3 -1.17 -20.82 -7.63
N THR A 4 -0.83 -20.43 -8.86
CA THR A 4 -1.03 -19.05 -9.34
C THR A 4 -2.52 -18.62 -9.30
N PRO A 5 -3.49 -19.41 -9.79
CA PRO A 5 -4.90 -19.02 -9.73
C PRO A 5 -5.42 -18.89 -8.29
N MET A 6 -4.99 -19.79 -7.39
CA MET A 6 -5.36 -19.75 -5.98
C MET A 6 -4.83 -18.48 -5.31
N MET A 7 -3.57 -18.13 -5.55
CA MET A 7 -2.96 -16.94 -4.96
C MET A 7 -3.54 -15.65 -5.52
N PHE A 8 -3.90 -15.60 -6.80
CA PHE A 8 -4.66 -14.48 -7.36
C PHE A 8 -6.04 -14.34 -6.70
N ALA A 9 -6.77 -15.43 -6.52
CA ALA A 9 -8.07 -15.39 -5.86
C ALA A 9 -7.94 -14.88 -4.41
N LEU A 10 -7.00 -15.41 -3.63
CA LEU A 10 -6.75 -14.98 -2.25
C LEU A 10 -6.31 -13.52 -2.17
N SER A 11 -5.45 -13.08 -3.11
CA SER A 11 -4.97 -11.69 -3.15
C SER A 11 -6.10 -10.72 -3.48
N VAL A 12 -6.94 -11.03 -4.46
CA VAL A 12 -8.11 -10.21 -4.80
C VAL A 12 -9.10 -10.16 -3.64
N VAL A 13 -9.37 -11.30 -3.00
CA VAL A 13 -10.21 -11.34 -1.80
C VAL A 13 -9.60 -10.46 -0.71
N ALA A 14 -8.30 -10.55 -0.45
CA ALA A 14 -7.62 -9.71 0.53
C ALA A 14 -7.78 -8.23 0.20
N VAL A 15 -7.50 -7.79 -1.03
CA VAL A 15 -7.64 -6.40 -1.47
C VAL A 15 -9.06 -5.89 -1.24
N ILE A 16 -10.08 -6.58 -1.76
CA ILE A 16 -11.46 -6.10 -1.72
C ILE A 16 -12.04 -6.19 -0.31
N TYR A 17 -11.94 -7.34 0.33
CA TYR A 17 -12.52 -7.57 1.64
C TYR A 17 -11.94 -6.62 2.69
N THR A 18 -10.62 -6.50 2.75
CA THR A 18 -10.00 -5.63 3.77
C THR A 18 -10.21 -4.15 3.49
N SER A 19 -10.37 -3.74 2.23
CA SER A 19 -10.77 -2.36 1.90
C SER A 19 -12.19 -2.04 2.34
N LEU A 20 -13.13 -2.98 2.17
CA LEU A 20 -14.50 -2.84 2.68
C LEU A 20 -14.54 -2.83 4.22
N VAL A 21 -13.74 -3.70 4.86
CA VAL A 21 -13.61 -3.71 6.32
C VAL A 21 -13.00 -2.40 6.81
N ALA A 22 -11.99 -1.85 6.12
CA ALA A 22 -11.38 -0.56 6.44
C ALA A 22 -12.39 0.59 6.40
N LEU A 23 -13.28 0.63 5.39
CA LEU A 23 -14.36 1.61 5.29
C LEU A 23 -15.33 1.56 6.48
N ALA A 24 -15.53 0.38 7.06
CA ALA A 24 -16.43 0.17 8.21
C ALA A 24 -15.73 0.36 9.57
N GLN A 25 -14.44 0.70 9.62
CA GLN A 25 -13.73 0.90 10.88
C GLN A 25 -14.02 2.27 11.48
N GLU A 26 -14.30 2.27 12.79
CA GLU A 26 -14.46 3.48 13.60
C GLU A 26 -13.14 3.89 14.32
N ASP A 27 -12.17 2.98 14.42
CA ASP A 27 -10.84 3.22 15.00
C ASP A 27 -9.80 3.52 13.90
N MET A 28 -9.09 4.63 14.03
CA MET A 28 -8.08 5.08 13.06
C MET A 28 -6.94 4.07 12.86
N LYS A 29 -6.44 3.49 13.95
CA LYS A 29 -5.32 2.55 13.92
C LYS A 29 -5.73 1.26 13.20
N LYS A 30 -6.95 0.78 13.45
CA LYS A 30 -7.52 -0.39 12.76
C LYS A 30 -7.72 -0.12 11.28
N LEU A 31 -8.26 1.04 10.91
CA LEU A 31 -8.45 1.42 9.50
C LEU A 31 -7.12 1.39 8.73
N ILE A 32 -6.07 2.02 9.27
CA ILE A 32 -4.73 2.03 8.66
C ILE A 32 -4.12 0.62 8.60
N ALA A 33 -4.36 -0.21 9.62
CA ALA A 33 -3.91 -1.60 9.61
C ALA A 33 -4.59 -2.43 8.51
N TYR A 34 -5.90 -2.32 8.34
CA TYR A 34 -6.62 -3.02 7.27
C TYR A 34 -6.26 -2.52 5.88
N SER A 35 -6.04 -1.21 5.72
CA SER A 35 -5.47 -0.64 4.50
C SER A 35 -4.13 -1.30 4.14
N SER A 36 -3.27 -1.54 5.14
CA SER A 36 -1.99 -2.23 4.92
C SER A 36 -2.16 -3.65 4.39
N VAL A 37 -3.17 -4.38 4.87
CA VAL A 37 -3.48 -5.73 4.35
C VAL A 37 -3.93 -5.67 2.89
N ALA A 38 -4.73 -4.66 2.51
CA ALA A 38 -5.13 -4.46 1.11
C ALA A 38 -3.90 -4.25 0.20
N HIS A 39 -2.97 -3.37 0.60
CA HIS A 39 -1.73 -3.13 -0.15
C HIS A 39 -0.85 -4.38 -0.27
N MET A 40 -0.74 -5.21 0.77
CA MET A 40 0.01 -6.48 0.70
C MET A 40 -0.70 -7.53 -0.17
N GLY A 41 -2.02 -7.41 -0.38
CA GLY A 41 -2.75 -8.15 -1.39
C GLY A 41 -2.24 -7.88 -2.80
N PHE A 42 -1.99 -6.60 -3.15
CA PHE A 42 -1.37 -6.24 -4.44
C PHE A 42 0.04 -6.81 -4.59
N VAL A 43 0.85 -6.74 -3.52
CA VAL A 43 2.21 -7.32 -3.51
C VAL A 43 2.17 -8.81 -3.81
N THR A 44 1.29 -9.55 -3.13
CA THR A 44 1.17 -11.00 -3.32
C THR A 44 0.74 -11.33 -4.75
N ALA A 45 -0.25 -10.62 -5.29
CA ALA A 45 -0.66 -10.82 -6.67
C ALA A 45 0.44 -10.44 -7.68
N GLY A 46 1.21 -9.38 -7.43
CA GLY A 46 2.36 -8.98 -8.26
C GLY A 46 3.45 -10.05 -8.32
N ILE A 47 3.80 -10.66 -7.18
CA ILE A 47 4.76 -11.78 -7.11
C ILE A 47 4.26 -12.97 -7.95
N PHE A 48 2.99 -13.34 -7.79
CA PHE A 48 2.41 -14.48 -8.48
C PHE A 48 2.06 -14.21 -9.96
N ALA A 49 2.25 -12.97 -10.45
CA ALA A 49 2.22 -12.66 -11.88
C ALA A 49 3.44 -13.21 -12.63
N VAL A 50 4.53 -13.51 -11.90
CA VAL A 50 5.75 -14.15 -12.41
C VAL A 50 6.27 -13.48 -13.69
N ASN A 51 6.40 -12.17 -13.63
CA ASN A 51 7.02 -11.36 -14.67
C ASN A 51 7.77 -10.19 -14.05
N GLN A 52 8.66 -9.57 -14.82
CA GLN A 52 9.57 -8.53 -14.33
C GLN A 52 8.81 -7.38 -13.68
N GLN A 53 7.76 -6.86 -14.34
CA GLN A 53 6.99 -5.73 -13.83
C GLN A 53 6.25 -6.06 -12.53
N GLY A 54 5.67 -7.26 -12.43
CA GLY A 54 4.96 -7.71 -11.24
C GLY A 54 5.88 -7.83 -10.03
N LEU A 55 7.08 -8.40 -10.20
CA LEU A 55 8.05 -8.55 -9.11
C LEU A 55 8.72 -7.22 -8.73
N ASP A 56 9.13 -6.41 -9.72
CA ASP A 56 9.70 -5.07 -9.46
C ASP A 56 8.68 -4.21 -8.71
N GLY A 57 7.43 -4.21 -9.18
CA GLY A 57 6.34 -3.53 -8.51
C GLY A 57 6.09 -4.04 -7.10
N ALA A 58 6.11 -5.36 -6.88
CA ALA A 58 5.85 -5.95 -5.57
C ALA A 58 6.92 -5.56 -4.55
N ILE A 59 8.19 -5.63 -4.93
CA ILE A 59 9.31 -5.20 -4.08
C ILE A 59 9.26 -3.70 -3.82
N PHE A 60 9.03 -2.90 -4.86
CA PHE A 60 8.90 -1.46 -4.73
C PHE A 60 7.74 -1.08 -3.81
N GLN A 61 6.59 -1.75 -3.95
CA GLN A 61 5.41 -1.54 -3.14
C GLN A 61 5.66 -1.89 -1.67
N MET A 62 6.40 -2.95 -1.35
CA MET A 62 6.76 -3.27 0.04
C MET A 62 7.62 -2.16 0.68
N ILE A 63 8.60 -1.64 -0.06
CA ILE A 63 9.47 -0.54 0.41
C ILE A 63 8.65 0.73 0.61
N SER A 64 7.88 1.12 -0.42
CA SER A 64 7.00 2.29 -0.41
C SER A 64 6.00 2.23 0.74
N HIS A 65 5.32 1.09 0.89
CA HIS A 65 4.35 0.86 1.95
C HIS A 65 4.99 0.99 3.34
N GLY A 66 6.23 0.51 3.54
CA GLY A 66 6.95 0.67 4.81
C GLY A 66 7.11 2.13 5.23
N PHE A 67 7.40 3.04 4.28
CA PHE A 67 7.46 4.47 4.56
C PHE A 67 6.08 5.07 4.81
N ILE A 68 5.10 4.74 3.97
CA ILE A 68 3.76 5.33 4.02
C ILE A 68 2.99 4.88 5.26
N SER A 69 2.91 3.57 5.53
CA SER A 69 2.19 3.05 6.70
C SER A 69 2.89 3.42 7.99
N GLY A 70 4.23 3.41 8.01
CA GLY A 70 5.03 3.91 9.13
C GLY A 70 4.68 5.36 9.46
N ALA A 71 4.57 6.23 8.45
CA ALA A 71 4.17 7.62 8.64
C ALA A 71 2.71 7.76 9.09
N LEU A 72 1.77 7.00 8.52
CA LEU A 72 0.36 7.04 8.93
C LEU A 72 0.17 6.58 10.38
N PHE A 73 0.87 5.52 10.82
CA PHE A 73 0.87 5.12 12.22
C PHE A 73 1.51 6.16 13.13
N LEU A 74 2.56 6.85 12.68
CA LEU A 74 3.14 7.97 13.41
C LEU A 74 2.13 9.13 13.54
N CYS A 75 1.36 9.42 12.48
CA CYS A 75 0.29 10.42 12.52
C CYS A 75 -0.79 10.06 13.55
N VAL A 76 -1.17 8.78 13.66
CA VAL A 76 -2.08 8.31 14.72
C VAL A 76 -1.44 8.52 16.10
N GLY A 77 -0.14 8.24 16.25
CA GLY A 77 0.58 8.46 17.50
C GLY A 77 0.55 9.92 17.97
N VAL A 78 0.82 10.87 17.06
CA VAL A 78 0.83 12.32 17.35
C VAL A 78 -0.51 12.80 17.95
N ILE A 79 -1.63 12.40 17.36
CA ILE A 79 -2.96 12.80 17.86
C ILE A 79 -3.38 11.99 19.10
N TYR A 80 -2.96 10.72 19.18
CA TYR A 80 -3.23 9.87 20.33
C TYR A 80 -2.53 10.38 21.59
N ASP A 81 -1.30 10.88 21.48
CA ASP A 81 -0.57 11.46 22.62
C ASP A 81 -1.25 12.73 23.15
N ARG A 82 -2.04 13.42 22.33
CA ARG A 82 -2.76 14.65 22.70
C ARG A 82 -4.18 14.38 23.23
N MET A 83 -4.86 13.38 22.67
CA MET A 83 -6.29 13.13 22.91
C MET A 83 -6.59 11.81 23.62
N HIS A 84 -5.61 10.91 23.72
CA HIS A 84 -5.72 9.58 24.31
C HIS A 84 -6.89 8.72 23.80
N THR A 85 -7.39 9.01 22.59
CA THR A 85 -8.46 8.28 21.92
C THR A 85 -8.05 7.95 20.48
N ARG A 86 -8.60 6.87 19.93
CA ARG A 86 -8.39 6.44 18.54
C ARG A 86 -9.66 6.45 17.70
N GLU A 87 -10.78 6.81 18.33
CA GLU A 87 -12.09 6.89 17.71
C GLU A 87 -12.11 8.04 16.70
N ILE A 88 -12.41 7.74 15.44
CA ILE A 88 -12.49 8.73 14.35
C ILE A 88 -13.51 9.82 14.71
N ASP A 89 -14.61 9.41 15.31
CA ASP A 89 -15.70 10.27 15.74
C ASP A 89 -15.35 11.18 16.92
N ALA A 90 -14.18 11.03 17.53
CA ALA A 90 -13.65 11.97 18.51
C ALA A 90 -12.93 13.17 17.85
N TYR A 91 -12.57 13.08 16.56
CA TYR A 91 -11.86 14.12 15.81
C TYR A 91 -12.77 14.94 14.88
N GLY A 92 -12.23 15.99 14.26
CA GLY A 92 -12.94 16.86 13.32
C GLY A 92 -12.38 18.28 13.32
N GLY A 93 -12.16 18.84 12.14
CA GLY A 93 -11.66 20.22 11.97
C GLY A 93 -10.23 20.47 12.45
N LEU A 94 -9.38 19.43 12.56
CA LEU A 94 -8.01 19.57 13.03
C LEU A 94 -7.17 20.54 12.20
N VAL A 95 -7.51 20.77 10.92
CA VAL A 95 -6.79 21.74 10.06
C VAL A 95 -6.69 23.14 10.69
N ASN A 96 -7.69 23.54 11.48
CA ASN A 96 -7.74 24.86 12.09
C ASN A 96 -6.72 25.07 13.24
N ARG A 97 -6.26 23.97 13.85
CA ARG A 97 -5.37 24.00 15.02
C ARG A 97 -4.04 23.30 14.79
N MET A 98 -4.03 22.31 13.90
CA MET A 98 -2.86 21.52 13.55
C MET A 98 -2.64 21.51 12.02
N PRO A 99 -2.37 22.67 11.39
CA PRO A 99 -2.19 22.75 9.94
C PRO A 99 -0.97 21.97 9.43
N ALA A 100 0.13 21.90 10.20
CA ALA A 100 1.29 21.10 9.79
C ALA A 100 0.95 19.61 9.80
N TYR A 101 0.26 19.14 10.84
CA TYR A 101 -0.28 17.78 10.90
C TYR A 101 -1.21 17.49 9.73
N ALA A 102 -2.15 18.38 9.44
CA ALA A 102 -3.09 18.22 8.33
C ALA A 102 -2.37 18.03 6.99
N ALA A 103 -1.32 18.84 6.72
CA ALA A 103 -0.53 18.73 5.50
C ALA A 103 0.24 17.42 5.41
N VAL A 104 0.91 17.00 6.49
CA VAL A 104 1.66 15.74 6.54
C VAL A 104 0.73 14.55 6.40
N PHE A 105 -0.39 14.55 7.13
CA PHE A 105 -1.37 13.48 7.06
C PHE A 105 -1.98 13.40 5.66
N MET A 106 -2.32 14.53 5.03
CA MET A 106 -2.81 14.56 3.65
C MET A 106 -1.82 13.93 2.68
N LEU A 107 -0.53 14.31 2.77
CA LEU A 107 0.51 13.78 1.89
C LEU A 107 0.59 12.25 1.97
N PHE A 108 0.61 11.69 3.18
CA PHE A 108 0.67 10.24 3.36
C PHE A 108 -0.66 9.54 3.06
N THR A 109 -1.80 10.18 3.30
CA THR A 109 -3.10 9.68 2.82
C THR A 109 -3.09 9.57 1.29
N MET A 110 -2.61 10.61 0.58
CA MET A 110 -2.55 10.59 -0.88
C MET A 110 -1.52 9.57 -1.39
N ALA A 111 -0.39 9.43 -0.71
CA ALA A 111 0.59 8.41 -1.03
C ALA A 111 -0.01 7.00 -0.86
N ASN A 112 -0.80 6.77 0.18
CA ASN A 112 -1.48 5.50 0.43
C ASN A 112 -2.58 5.20 -0.61
N VAL A 113 -3.23 6.21 -1.16
CA VAL A 113 -4.20 6.05 -2.26
C VAL A 113 -3.51 5.69 -3.58
N GLY A 114 -2.19 5.93 -3.69
CA GLY A 114 -1.46 5.77 -4.94
C GLY A 114 -1.56 6.99 -5.84
N LEU A 115 -1.51 8.21 -5.28
CA LEU A 115 -1.48 9.44 -6.09
C LEU A 115 -0.18 9.51 -6.91
N PRO A 116 -0.25 9.78 -8.24
CA PRO A 116 0.95 9.98 -9.05
C PRO A 116 1.88 11.05 -8.48
N GLY A 117 3.19 10.78 -8.54
CA GLY A 117 4.22 11.60 -7.88
C GLY A 117 4.56 11.16 -6.45
N THR A 118 3.86 10.15 -5.91
CA THR A 118 4.23 9.48 -4.66
C THR A 118 4.73 8.06 -4.92
N SER A 119 5.52 7.52 -4.00
CA SER A 119 6.03 6.16 -4.10
C SER A 119 4.94 5.09 -4.13
N GLY A 120 3.77 5.34 -3.52
CA GLY A 120 2.65 4.39 -3.51
C GLY A 120 2.14 4.09 -4.92
N PHE A 121 2.05 5.11 -5.78
CA PHE A 121 1.60 4.94 -7.15
C PHE A 121 2.51 4.00 -7.95
N VAL A 122 3.83 4.17 -7.86
CA VAL A 122 4.78 3.41 -8.67
C VAL A 122 4.68 1.91 -8.37
N GLY A 123 4.66 1.52 -7.10
CA GLY A 123 4.57 0.11 -6.70
C GLY A 123 3.25 -0.53 -7.11
N GLU A 124 2.13 0.13 -6.84
CA GLU A 124 0.80 -0.38 -7.23
C GLU A 124 0.61 -0.43 -8.74
N PHE A 125 1.07 0.59 -9.46
CA PHE A 125 0.93 0.63 -10.91
C PHE A 125 1.74 -0.48 -11.58
N LEU A 126 3.01 -0.68 -11.17
CA LEU A 126 3.85 -1.77 -11.69
C LEU A 126 3.26 -3.16 -11.36
N THR A 127 2.76 -3.36 -10.14
CA THR A 127 2.09 -4.63 -9.79
C THR A 127 0.83 -4.86 -10.62
N LEU A 128 0.00 -3.82 -10.83
CA LEU A 128 -1.18 -3.89 -11.69
C LEU A 128 -0.84 -4.20 -13.15
N MET A 129 0.20 -3.60 -13.69
CA MET A 129 0.68 -3.90 -15.04
C MET A 129 1.19 -5.34 -15.16
N GLY A 130 1.94 -5.82 -14.15
CA GLY A 130 2.37 -7.22 -14.08
C GLY A 130 1.19 -8.19 -14.02
N MET A 131 0.19 -7.90 -13.19
CA MET A 131 -1.05 -8.68 -13.13
C MET A 131 -1.82 -8.66 -14.44
N PHE A 132 -1.89 -7.51 -15.11
CA PHE A 132 -2.64 -7.35 -16.36
C PHE A 132 -2.07 -8.23 -17.48
N GLN A 133 -0.74 -8.35 -17.56
CA GLN A 133 -0.07 -9.24 -18.49
C GLN A 133 -0.33 -10.73 -18.19
N ALA A 134 -0.47 -11.09 -16.91
CA ALA A 134 -0.72 -12.47 -16.50
C ALA A 134 -2.21 -12.87 -16.60
N ASN A 135 -3.12 -12.02 -16.15
CA ASN A 135 -4.56 -12.22 -16.20
C ASN A 135 -5.32 -10.89 -16.09
N THR A 136 -5.91 -10.46 -17.21
CA THR A 136 -6.66 -9.20 -17.32
C THR A 136 -7.85 -9.10 -16.35
N TRP A 137 -8.55 -10.20 -16.08
CA TRP A 137 -9.71 -10.18 -15.19
C TRP A 137 -9.30 -9.96 -13.73
N VAL A 138 -8.21 -10.61 -13.30
CA VAL A 138 -7.65 -10.41 -11.95
C VAL A 138 -7.20 -8.96 -11.78
N ALA A 139 -6.50 -8.41 -12.77
CA ALA A 139 -6.08 -7.01 -12.75
C ALA A 139 -7.28 -6.04 -12.73
N ALA A 140 -8.34 -6.31 -13.49
CA ALA A 140 -9.55 -5.49 -13.51
C ALA A 140 -10.25 -5.47 -12.14
N VAL A 141 -10.36 -6.62 -11.47
CA VAL A 141 -10.94 -6.67 -10.12
C VAL A 141 -9.99 -6.01 -9.11
N ALA A 142 -8.68 -6.28 -9.17
CA ALA A 142 -7.71 -5.64 -8.29
C ALA A 142 -7.71 -4.11 -8.43
N ALA A 143 -7.90 -3.57 -9.63
CA ALA A 143 -8.00 -2.13 -9.88
C ALA A 143 -9.17 -1.48 -9.12
N THR A 144 -10.27 -2.21 -8.87
CA THR A 144 -11.36 -1.70 -8.02
C THR A 144 -10.91 -1.49 -6.57
N GLY A 145 -9.89 -2.23 -6.11
CA GLY A 145 -9.23 -2.04 -4.83
C GLY A 145 -8.58 -0.67 -4.68
N VAL A 146 -8.03 -0.10 -5.76
CA VAL A 146 -7.47 1.27 -5.75
C VAL A 146 -8.58 2.31 -5.51
N ILE A 147 -9.76 2.10 -6.10
CA ILE A 147 -10.93 2.95 -5.88
C ILE A 147 -11.40 2.86 -4.43
N LEU A 148 -11.46 1.64 -3.87
CA LEU A 148 -11.81 1.44 -2.47
C LEU A 148 -10.75 2.06 -1.54
N SER A 149 -9.47 2.00 -1.91
CA SER A 149 -8.37 2.67 -1.21
C SER A 149 -8.59 4.18 -1.11
N ALA A 150 -8.90 4.81 -2.24
CA ALA A 150 -9.28 6.22 -2.28
C ALA A 150 -10.47 6.52 -1.36
N ALA A 151 -11.50 5.65 -1.39
CA ALA A 151 -12.71 5.84 -0.61
C ALA A 151 -12.44 5.86 0.90
N TYR A 152 -11.77 4.84 1.48
CA TYR A 152 -11.53 4.83 2.94
C TYR A 152 -10.52 5.89 3.38
N ALA A 153 -9.50 6.16 2.56
CA ALA A 153 -8.43 7.08 2.92
C ALA A 153 -8.93 8.53 2.92
N LEU A 154 -9.67 8.93 1.89
CA LEU A 154 -10.29 10.27 1.81
C LEU A 154 -11.42 10.43 2.83
N TRP A 155 -12.19 9.37 3.08
CA TRP A 155 -13.21 9.38 4.13
C TRP A 155 -12.59 9.63 5.51
N LEU A 156 -11.52 8.90 5.86
CA LEU A 156 -10.79 9.07 7.11
C LEU A 156 -10.23 10.51 7.23
N TYR A 157 -9.54 10.98 6.19
CA TYR A 157 -8.96 12.31 6.18
C TYR A 157 -10.02 13.40 6.37
N ARG A 158 -11.16 13.29 5.67
CA ARG A 158 -12.27 14.23 5.81
C ARG A 158 -12.82 14.24 7.23
N ARG A 159 -13.03 13.09 7.87
CA ARG A 159 -13.60 13.01 9.23
C ARG A 159 -12.67 13.57 10.30
N VAL A 160 -11.36 13.35 10.14
CA VAL A 160 -10.36 13.74 11.14
C VAL A 160 -9.92 15.20 10.99
N VAL A 161 -9.63 15.62 9.75
CA VAL A 161 -8.96 16.90 9.48
C VAL A 161 -9.92 18.00 9.05
N MET A 162 -10.92 17.68 8.23
CA MET A 162 -11.83 18.67 7.65
C MET A 162 -13.04 18.93 8.57
N GLY A 163 -13.78 19.99 8.27
CA GLY A 163 -14.98 20.39 9.01
C GLY A 163 -14.73 21.41 10.13
N ASP A 164 -15.77 21.69 10.89
CA ASP A 164 -15.73 22.70 11.96
C ASP A 164 -15.19 22.13 13.27
N LEU A 165 -14.38 22.94 13.96
CA LEU A 165 -13.81 22.59 15.26
C LEU A 165 -14.83 22.82 16.39
N ILE A 166 -15.84 21.95 16.47
CA ILE A 166 -16.94 22.10 17.44
C ILE A 166 -16.54 21.60 18.84
N LYS A 167 -15.64 20.62 18.91
CA LYS A 167 -15.32 19.90 20.16
C LYS A 167 -14.37 20.69 21.03
N GLU A 168 -14.78 20.95 22.28
CA GLU A 168 -13.99 21.70 23.27
C GLU A 168 -12.61 21.10 23.52
N SER A 169 -12.51 19.77 23.60
CA SER A 169 -11.24 19.06 23.79
C SER A 169 -10.22 19.30 22.68
N LEU A 170 -10.67 19.68 21.48
CA LEU A 170 -9.78 19.99 20.35
C LEU A 170 -9.39 21.47 20.29
N LYS A 171 -10.05 22.37 21.03
CA LYS A 171 -9.76 23.82 20.95
C LYS A 171 -8.40 24.18 21.54
N SER A 172 -7.93 23.44 22.54
CA SER A 172 -6.62 23.62 23.18
C SER A 172 -5.52 22.78 22.54
N ILE A 173 -5.82 21.96 21.52
CA ILE A 173 -4.83 21.10 20.90
C ILE A 173 -3.71 21.94 20.26
N THR A 174 -2.49 21.43 20.38
CA THR A 174 -1.27 22.03 19.83
C THR A 174 -0.85 21.29 18.57
N ASP A 175 -0.33 22.02 17.59
CA ASP A 175 0.23 21.43 16.37
C ASP A 175 1.50 20.60 16.67
N MET A 176 2.09 20.04 15.61
CA MET A 176 3.30 19.25 15.67
C MET A 176 4.49 20.04 16.23
N THR A 177 5.17 19.43 17.18
CA THR A 177 6.46 19.89 17.70
C THR A 177 7.54 19.78 16.64
N SER A 178 8.65 20.49 16.81
CA SER A 178 9.81 20.38 15.91
C SER A 178 10.40 18.97 15.89
N ARG A 179 10.33 18.24 17.00
CA ARG A 179 10.76 16.84 17.07
C ARG A 179 9.89 15.94 16.20
N GLU A 180 8.57 16.06 16.30
CA GLU A 180 7.65 15.28 15.45
C GLU A 180 7.91 15.58 13.97
N ARG A 181 8.02 16.87 13.59
CA ARG A 181 8.33 17.27 12.22
C ARG A 181 9.66 16.69 11.71
N ALA A 182 10.70 16.65 12.54
CA ALA A 182 11.99 16.08 12.18
C ALA A 182 11.92 14.55 11.93
N ILE A 183 11.06 13.82 12.65
CA ILE A 183 10.84 12.38 12.44
C ILE A 183 10.10 12.13 11.12
N PHE A 184 9.15 12.98 10.75
CA PHE A 184 8.44 12.86 9.47
C PHE A 184 9.29 13.25 8.26
N ALA A 185 10.24 14.18 8.41
CA ALA A 185 11.06 14.67 7.30
C ALA A 185 11.68 13.56 6.43
N PRO A 186 12.39 12.54 6.96
CA PRO A 186 12.94 11.47 6.12
C PRO A 186 11.86 10.64 5.42
N LEU A 187 10.70 10.41 6.06
CA LEU A 187 9.58 9.67 5.46
C LEU A 187 8.99 10.45 4.28
N VAL A 188 8.77 11.76 4.45
CA VAL A 188 8.24 12.64 3.40
C VAL A 188 9.20 12.70 2.21
N VAL A 189 10.49 12.90 2.49
CA VAL A 189 11.53 12.96 1.45
C VAL A 189 11.57 11.64 0.67
N MET A 190 11.61 10.49 1.34
CA MET A 190 11.68 9.20 0.65
C MET A 190 10.41 8.90 -0.16
N THR A 191 9.22 9.19 0.37
CA THR A 191 7.95 8.97 -0.34
C THR A 191 7.84 9.79 -1.62
N ILE A 192 8.32 11.05 -1.61
CA ILE A 192 8.32 11.90 -2.81
C ILE A 192 9.47 11.49 -3.75
N LEU A 193 10.68 11.33 -3.23
CA LEU A 193 11.87 11.01 -4.01
C LEU A 193 11.67 9.73 -4.82
N LEU A 194 11.19 8.67 -4.18
CA LEU A 194 10.91 7.40 -4.85
C LEU A 194 9.70 7.49 -5.79
N GLY A 195 8.75 8.38 -5.53
CA GLY A 195 7.63 8.65 -6.45
C GLY A 195 8.06 9.34 -7.74
N VAL A 196 9.01 10.27 -7.65
CA VAL A 196 9.51 11.04 -8.80
C VAL A 196 10.65 10.31 -9.53
N TYR A 197 11.52 9.64 -8.78
CA TYR A 197 12.70 8.96 -9.31
C TYR A 197 12.80 7.50 -8.82
N PRO A 198 11.92 6.60 -9.33
CA PRO A 198 11.85 5.22 -8.87
C PRO A 198 13.06 4.35 -9.26
N SER A 199 13.83 4.78 -10.28
CA SER A 199 15.04 4.11 -10.74
C SER A 199 16.07 3.85 -9.63
N LEU A 200 16.10 4.69 -8.58
CA LEU A 200 16.95 4.47 -7.40
C LEU A 200 16.78 3.09 -6.77
N VAL A 201 15.57 2.53 -6.85
CA VAL A 201 15.27 1.20 -6.33
C VAL A 201 15.20 0.19 -7.46
N THR A 202 14.50 0.51 -8.56
CA THR A 202 14.27 -0.47 -9.63
C THR A 202 15.56 -0.93 -10.31
N ASP A 203 16.56 -0.05 -10.43
CA ASP A 203 17.85 -0.41 -11.07
C ASP A 203 18.69 -1.32 -10.16
N ILE A 204 18.52 -1.21 -8.84
CA ILE A 204 19.20 -2.07 -7.86
C ILE A 204 18.57 -3.47 -7.85
N ILE A 205 17.24 -3.55 -7.85
CA ILE A 205 16.52 -4.83 -7.74
C ILE A 205 16.39 -5.55 -9.09
N GLY A 206 16.35 -4.82 -10.20
CA GLY A 206 16.05 -5.34 -11.53
C GLY A 206 16.90 -6.54 -11.96
N PRO A 207 18.24 -6.50 -11.84
CA PRO A 207 19.11 -7.63 -12.17
C PRO A 207 18.82 -8.88 -11.32
N SER A 208 18.51 -8.69 -10.03
CA SER A 208 18.19 -9.79 -9.12
C SER A 208 16.83 -10.42 -9.45
N VAL A 209 15.84 -9.60 -9.81
CA VAL A 209 14.53 -10.06 -10.27
C VAL A 209 14.64 -10.83 -11.59
N SER A 210 15.45 -10.33 -12.54
CA SER A 210 15.69 -11.02 -13.82
C SER A 210 16.36 -12.38 -13.61
N ALA A 211 17.36 -12.46 -12.73
CA ALA A 211 18.02 -13.72 -12.38
C ALA A 211 17.05 -14.72 -11.71
N LEU A 212 16.16 -14.23 -10.84
CA LEU A 212 15.12 -15.03 -10.20
C LEU A 212 14.14 -15.60 -11.24
N LEU A 213 13.68 -14.78 -12.18
CA LEU A 213 12.79 -15.22 -13.27
C LEU A 213 13.46 -16.27 -14.16
N GLY A 214 14.72 -16.06 -14.56
CA GLY A 214 15.47 -17.05 -15.34
C GLY A 214 15.64 -18.38 -14.61
N SER A 215 15.91 -18.34 -13.30
CA SER A 215 15.99 -19.54 -12.46
C SER A 215 14.64 -20.25 -12.37
N TYR A 216 13.55 -19.49 -12.23
CA TYR A 216 12.19 -20.02 -12.20
C TYR A 216 11.82 -20.72 -13.52
N ASP A 217 12.09 -20.08 -14.67
CA ASP A 217 11.76 -20.64 -15.98
C ASP A 217 12.52 -21.95 -16.25
N THR A 218 13.79 -22.01 -15.86
CA THR A 218 14.62 -23.22 -15.94
C THR A 218 14.01 -24.34 -15.10
N ALA A 219 13.68 -24.06 -13.83
CA ALA A 219 13.08 -25.06 -12.94
C ALA A 219 11.71 -25.57 -13.44
N VAL A 220 10.89 -24.70 -14.03
CA VAL A 220 9.61 -25.09 -14.63
C VAL A 220 9.82 -25.98 -15.86
N ALA A 221 10.82 -25.68 -16.69
CA ALA A 221 11.16 -26.51 -17.84
C ALA A 221 11.62 -27.92 -17.41
N ASP A 222 12.51 -28.00 -16.42
CA ASP A 222 13.02 -29.27 -15.88
C ASP A 222 11.90 -30.13 -15.27
N PHE A 223 10.98 -29.50 -14.52
CA PHE A 223 9.82 -30.18 -13.96
C PHE A 223 8.92 -30.76 -15.06
N ARG A 224 8.62 -29.97 -16.10
CA ARG A 224 7.80 -30.43 -17.23
C ARG A 224 8.47 -31.57 -17.98
N ALA A 225 9.78 -31.49 -18.23
CA ALA A 225 10.54 -32.56 -18.88
C ALA A 225 10.49 -33.86 -18.07
N THR A 226 10.71 -33.78 -16.76
CA THR A 226 10.66 -34.94 -15.85
C THR A 226 9.26 -35.56 -15.81
N ALA A 227 8.21 -34.74 -15.72
CA ALA A 227 6.82 -35.20 -15.72
C ALA A 227 6.46 -35.90 -17.04
N GLN A 228 6.96 -35.41 -18.17
CA GLN A 228 6.71 -36.00 -19.49
C GLN A 228 7.44 -37.34 -19.68
N VAL A 229 8.68 -37.47 -19.16
CA VAL A 229 9.40 -38.75 -19.13
C VAL A 229 8.67 -39.77 -18.26
N ALA A 230 8.19 -39.37 -17.07
CA ALA A 230 7.42 -40.24 -16.18
C ALA A 230 6.09 -40.71 -16.81
N ALA A 231 5.42 -39.84 -17.58
CA ALA A 231 4.19 -40.20 -18.30
C ALA A 231 4.44 -41.16 -19.46
N ASN A 232 5.57 -41.03 -20.16
CA ASN A 232 5.91 -41.87 -21.32
C ASN A 232 6.55 -43.22 -20.94
N GLY A 233 7.20 -43.33 -19.78
CA GLY A 233 7.83 -44.57 -19.29
C GLY A 233 6.87 -45.55 -18.59
N GLY A 234 5.57 -45.22 -18.52
CA GLY A 234 4.52 -46.06 -17.94
C GLY A 234 3.78 -46.97 -18.94
N HIS A 235 4.28 -47.07 -20.18
CA HIS A 235 3.78 -47.97 -21.23
C HIS A 235 4.76 -49.10 -21.51
#